data_AF-A0A2E4PFJ8-F1
#
_entry.id   AF-A0A2E4PFJ8-F1
#
_cell.length_a   1.000
_cell.length_b   1.000
_cell.length_c   1.000
_cell.angle_alpha   90.00
_cell.angle_beta   90.00
_cell.angle_gamma   90.00
#
_symmetry.space_group_name_H-M   'P 1'
#
loop_
_entity.id
_entity.type
_entity.pdbx_description
1 polymer ?
#
loop_
_entity_poly.entity_id
_entity_poly.type
_entity_poly.pdbx_seq_one_letter_code
_entity_poly.pdbx_strand_id
1 'polypeptide(L)'
;MSPLTTQAIGNFLQYYESDLYYIQQFQRYKSGENTLCYTEKRKGSFYTFLTEFRVIRNFKEGKTQIILEKTIEWLNYNCNSNDVDSFALKLYETGITHNKIPVSMASKILFLNDPYNIIPMDRLARLTLNQKENNYSTYQKNLQQFKFEKKQEITKCLEIIMPLIKKINNSYGELPYLDKIAEQRIIDKILWVTGKSKL
;
A
#
# COMPACT_ATOMS: atom_id res chain seq x y z
N MET A 1 -5.19 -26.48 4.28
CA MET A 1 -4.79 -25.06 4.17
C MET A 1 -3.91 -24.76 5.38
N SER A 2 -2.82 -24.00 5.24
CA SER A 2 -1.93 -23.76 6.40
C SER A 2 -2.59 -22.75 7.38
N PRO A 3 -2.26 -22.80 8.68
CA PRO A 3 -2.74 -21.80 9.64
C PRO A 3 -2.39 -20.36 9.25
N LEU A 4 -1.22 -20.15 8.65
CA LEU A 4 -0.78 -18.83 8.16
C LEU A 4 -1.66 -18.34 7.00
N THR A 5 -2.01 -19.24 6.08
CA THR A 5 -2.91 -18.93 4.96
C THR A 5 -4.29 -18.49 5.47
N THR A 6 -4.84 -19.20 6.47
CA THR A 6 -6.12 -18.83 7.09
C THR A 6 -6.06 -17.46 7.76
N GLN A 7 -4.97 -17.15 8.48
CA GLN A 7 -4.77 -15.84 9.08
C GLN A 7 -4.63 -14.72 8.02
N ALA A 8 -3.95 -15.00 6.90
CA ALA A 8 -3.81 -14.05 5.81
C ALA A 8 -5.18 -13.71 5.19
N ILE A 9 -6.02 -14.71 4.98
CA ILE A 9 -7.42 -14.53 4.55
C ILE A 9 -8.21 -13.68 5.56
N GLY A 10 -8.11 -13.99 6.86
CA GLY A 10 -8.78 -13.21 7.90
C GLY A 10 -8.37 -11.73 7.89
N ASN A 11 -7.06 -11.46 7.80
CA ASN A 11 -6.55 -10.10 7.66
C ASN A 11 -7.01 -9.43 6.36
N PHE A 12 -7.07 -10.17 5.25
CA PHE A 12 -7.57 -9.61 4.00
C PHE A 12 -9.02 -9.15 4.16
N LEU A 13 -9.89 -10.01 4.67
CA LEU A 13 -11.31 -9.70 4.86
C LEU A 13 -11.52 -8.52 5.83
N GLN A 14 -10.64 -8.37 6.81
CA GLN A 14 -10.68 -7.25 7.74
C GLN A 14 -10.34 -5.90 7.10
N TYR A 15 -9.36 -5.85 6.19
CA TYR A 15 -8.77 -4.60 5.71
C TYR A 15 -9.06 -4.24 4.25
N TYR A 16 -9.51 -5.20 3.43
CA TYR A 16 -9.64 -4.99 1.98
C TYR A 16 -10.60 -3.86 1.61
N GLU A 17 -11.76 -3.77 2.27
CA GLU A 17 -12.70 -2.67 2.04
C GLU A 17 -12.10 -1.31 2.41
N SER A 18 -11.41 -1.20 3.55
CA SER A 18 -10.72 0.05 3.92
C SER A 18 -9.59 0.41 2.95
N ASP A 19 -8.86 -0.57 2.43
CA ASP A 19 -7.83 -0.34 1.42
C ASP A 19 -8.45 0.27 0.15
N LEU A 20 -9.55 -0.32 -0.36
CA LEU A 20 -10.27 0.21 -1.53
C LEU A 20 -10.82 1.61 -1.29
N TYR A 21 -11.36 1.86 -0.09
CA TYR A 21 -11.86 3.18 0.29
C TYR A 21 -10.76 4.25 0.20
N TYR A 22 -9.58 4.00 0.76
CA TYR A 22 -8.47 4.95 0.67
C TYR A 22 -7.95 5.15 -0.75
N ILE A 23 -7.87 4.07 -1.55
CA ILE A 23 -7.52 4.17 -2.96
C ILE A 23 -8.53 5.07 -3.69
N GLN A 24 -9.83 4.83 -3.52
CA GLN A 24 -10.87 5.63 -4.19
C GLN A 24 -10.85 7.09 -3.77
N GLN A 25 -10.69 7.39 -2.47
CA GLN A 25 -10.57 8.78 -2.01
C GLN A 25 -9.36 9.48 -2.63
N PHE A 26 -8.22 8.79 -2.78
CA PHE A 26 -7.05 9.35 -3.43
C PHE A 26 -7.27 9.60 -4.93
N GLN A 27 -7.91 8.67 -5.64
CA GLN A 27 -8.20 8.84 -7.07
C GLN A 27 -9.19 9.99 -7.31
N ARG A 28 -10.23 10.13 -6.47
CA ARG A 28 -11.15 11.27 -6.50
C ARG A 28 -10.42 12.60 -6.23
N TYR A 29 -9.54 12.61 -5.23
CA TYR A 29 -8.71 13.79 -4.96
C TYR A 29 -7.87 14.20 -6.18
N LYS A 30 -7.24 13.21 -6.86
CA LYS A 30 -6.46 13.45 -8.09
C LYS A 30 -7.32 13.95 -9.25
N SER A 31 -8.58 13.53 -9.37
CA SER A 31 -9.49 14.04 -10.41
C SER A 31 -10.07 15.42 -10.09
N GLY A 32 -9.73 16.00 -8.93
CA GLY A 32 -10.25 17.29 -8.47
C GLY A 32 -11.54 17.20 -7.66
N GLU A 33 -12.06 15.99 -7.45
CA GLU A 33 -13.20 15.74 -6.58
C GLU A 33 -12.76 15.70 -5.10
N ASN A 34 -13.65 16.13 -4.20
CA ASN A 34 -13.48 15.96 -2.75
C ASN A 34 -12.19 16.56 -2.13
N THR A 35 -11.66 17.62 -2.74
CA THR A 35 -10.40 18.28 -2.36
C THR A 35 -10.37 18.81 -0.93
N LEU A 36 -11.48 19.38 -0.43
CA LEU A 36 -11.56 19.90 0.95
C LEU A 36 -11.56 18.79 2.01
N CYS A 37 -12.32 17.71 1.81
CA CYS A 37 -12.39 16.65 2.83
C CYS A 37 -11.10 15.82 2.91
N TYR A 38 -10.33 15.75 1.82
CA TYR A 38 -9.14 14.91 1.75
C TYR A 38 -7.94 15.47 2.54
N THR A 39 -7.91 16.78 2.78
CA THR A 39 -6.87 17.47 3.57
C THR A 39 -7.25 17.61 5.05
N GLU A 40 -8.53 17.49 5.39
CA GLU A 40 -9.03 17.56 6.76
C GLU A 40 -8.80 16.25 7.55
N LYS A 41 -8.82 16.32 8.89
CA LYS A 41 -8.73 15.13 9.77
C LYS A 41 -10.06 14.36 9.82
N ARG A 42 -10.50 13.81 8.69
CA ARG A 42 -11.74 13.01 8.56
C ARG A 42 -11.43 11.61 8.03
N LYS A 43 -12.33 10.65 8.29
CA LYS A 43 -12.22 9.29 7.75
C LYS A 43 -12.05 9.35 6.22
N GLY A 44 -11.07 8.63 5.69
CA GLY A 44 -10.77 8.60 4.26
C GLY A 44 -9.81 9.68 3.79
N SER A 45 -9.43 10.62 4.65
CA SER A 45 -8.44 11.64 4.32
C SER A 45 -7.01 11.10 4.29
N PHE A 46 -6.11 11.83 3.66
CA PHE A 46 -4.69 11.47 3.64
C PHE A 46 -4.09 11.39 5.04
N TYR A 47 -4.51 12.26 5.96
CA TYR A 47 -4.08 12.20 7.35
C TYR A 47 -4.47 10.88 8.03
N THR A 48 -5.72 10.45 7.87
CA THR A 48 -6.19 9.19 8.47
C THR A 48 -5.50 7.99 7.83
N PHE A 49 -5.29 8.00 6.52
CA PHE A 49 -4.48 6.99 5.83
C PHE A 49 -3.08 6.86 6.45
N LEU A 50 -2.33 7.97 6.57
CA LEU A 50 -0.96 7.92 7.10
C LEU A 50 -0.90 7.42 8.56
N THR A 51 -1.95 7.70 9.33
CA THR A 51 -2.09 7.27 10.72
C THR A 51 -2.41 5.78 10.80
N GLU A 52 -3.44 5.30 10.08
CA GLU A 52 -3.90 3.92 10.09
C GLU A 52 -2.85 2.94 9.55
N PHE A 53 -2.16 3.32 8.46
CA PHE A 53 -1.09 2.51 7.87
C PHE A 53 0.26 2.63 8.61
N ARG A 54 0.23 3.27 9.79
CA ARG A 54 1.38 3.50 10.67
C ARG A 54 2.57 4.09 9.90
N VAL A 55 2.28 4.87 8.87
CA VAL A 55 3.27 5.59 8.07
C VAL A 55 3.93 6.64 8.96
N ILE A 56 3.15 7.20 9.88
CA ILE A 56 3.53 8.31 10.72
C ILE A 56 3.10 8.03 12.16
N ARG A 57 4.06 7.96 13.08
CA ARG A 57 3.81 8.11 14.51
C ARG A 57 4.18 9.55 14.86
N ASN A 58 3.20 10.40 15.14
CA ASN A 58 3.39 11.77 15.65
C ASN A 58 4.08 12.75 14.68
N PHE A 59 3.49 13.04 13.51
CA PHE A 59 3.95 14.21 12.76
C PHE A 59 3.48 15.49 13.42
N LYS A 60 4.39 16.47 13.49
CA LYS A 60 4.04 17.85 13.80
C LYS A 60 3.05 18.38 12.75
N GLU A 61 2.22 19.33 13.17
CA GLU A 61 1.27 20.02 12.29
C GLU A 61 1.96 20.55 11.02
N GLY A 62 1.26 20.51 9.89
CA GLY A 62 1.78 20.94 8.57
C GLY A 62 2.58 19.90 7.78
N LYS A 63 3.24 18.93 8.40
CA LYS A 63 4.05 17.94 7.65
C LYS A 63 3.23 17.02 6.73
N THR A 64 2.00 16.66 7.12
CA THR A 64 1.09 15.85 6.28
C THR A 64 0.75 16.56 4.97
N GLN A 65 0.50 17.87 5.04
CA GLN A 65 0.20 18.70 3.87
C GLN A 65 1.40 18.74 2.92
N ILE A 66 2.61 18.94 3.45
CA ILE A 66 3.85 18.91 2.67
C ILE A 66 4.03 17.55 1.96
N ILE A 67 3.78 16.43 2.66
CA ILE A 67 3.85 15.10 2.01
C ILE A 67 2.84 15.02 0.86
N LEU A 68 1.60 15.46 1.09
CA LEU A 68 0.55 15.39 0.07
C LEU A 68 0.94 16.22 -1.16
N GLU A 69 1.37 17.46 -0.95
CA GLU A 69 1.83 18.36 -2.02
C GLU A 69 2.98 17.74 -2.81
N LYS A 70 3.99 17.17 -2.13
CA LYS A 70 5.11 16.50 -2.79
C LYS A 70 4.70 15.22 -3.51
N THR A 71 3.69 14.52 -3.01
CA THR A 71 3.11 13.37 -3.68
C THR A 71 2.44 13.80 -4.99
N ILE A 72 1.63 14.85 -4.98
CA ILE A 72 0.96 15.33 -6.19
C ILE A 72 1.95 15.93 -7.19
N GLU A 73 2.94 16.72 -6.72
CA GLU A 73 4.06 17.18 -7.54
C GLU A 73 4.75 15.99 -8.22
N TRP A 74 5.09 14.95 -7.46
CA TRP A 74 5.73 13.76 -7.98
C TRP A 74 4.90 13.07 -9.08
N LEU A 75 3.60 12.88 -8.83
CA LEU A 75 2.71 12.18 -9.75
C LEU A 75 2.42 12.96 -11.04
N ASN A 76 2.42 14.30 -10.98
CA ASN A 76 2.11 15.13 -12.14
C ASN A 76 3.33 15.40 -13.05
N TYR A 77 4.54 15.42 -12.49
CA TYR A 77 5.73 15.88 -13.23
C TYR A 77 6.72 14.76 -13.60
N ASN A 78 6.54 13.52 -13.12
CA ASN A 78 7.46 12.41 -13.42
C ASN A 78 6.85 11.39 -14.38
N CYS A 79 7.59 11.06 -15.43
CA CYS A 79 7.22 10.02 -16.40
C CYS A 79 7.17 8.61 -15.80
N ASN A 80 7.92 8.37 -14.71
CA ASN A 80 7.89 7.12 -13.95
C ASN A 80 7.37 7.36 -12.53
N SER A 81 6.10 7.74 -12.42
CA SER A 81 5.44 8.08 -11.16
C SER A 81 5.36 6.91 -10.15
N ASN A 82 5.67 5.69 -10.58
CA ASN A 82 5.71 4.48 -9.76
C ASN A 82 7.11 4.14 -9.19
N ASP A 83 8.14 4.94 -9.48
CA ASP A 83 9.47 4.76 -8.90
C ASP A 83 9.49 5.14 -7.42
N VAL A 84 9.32 4.13 -6.57
CA VAL A 84 9.31 4.25 -5.11
C VAL A 84 10.64 4.73 -4.54
N ASP A 85 11.77 4.29 -5.10
CA ASP A 85 13.09 4.62 -4.57
C ASP A 85 13.40 6.11 -4.81
N SER A 86 13.15 6.58 -6.03
CA SER A 86 13.31 8.01 -6.37
C SER A 86 12.32 8.89 -5.61
N PHE A 87 11.07 8.47 -5.45
CA PHE A 87 10.10 9.21 -4.63
C PHE A 87 10.54 9.27 -3.15
N ALA A 88 11.10 8.19 -2.61
CA ALA A 88 11.64 8.19 -1.26
C ALA A 88 12.78 9.19 -1.09
N LEU A 89 13.69 9.30 -2.07
CA LEU A 89 14.75 10.30 -2.06
C LEU A 89 14.18 11.73 -2.09
N LYS A 90 13.19 12.00 -2.93
CA LYS A 90 12.49 13.30 -2.97
C LYS A 90 11.85 13.66 -1.62
N LEU A 91 11.22 12.69 -0.96
CA LEU A 91 10.66 12.90 0.39
C LEU A 91 11.76 13.13 1.44
N TYR A 92 12.90 12.45 1.33
CA TYR A 92 14.05 12.67 2.19
C TYR A 92 14.62 14.09 2.07
N GLU A 93 14.75 14.60 0.84
CA GLU A 93 15.24 15.96 0.55
C GLU A 93 14.40 17.07 1.18
N THR A 94 13.13 16.80 1.50
CA THR A 94 12.28 17.77 2.19
C THR A 94 12.60 17.93 3.70
N GLY A 95 13.48 17.09 4.25
CA GLY A 95 13.86 17.12 5.67
C GLY A 95 12.79 16.60 6.64
N ILE A 96 11.61 16.20 6.16
CA ILE A 96 10.48 15.80 7.02
C ILE A 96 10.70 14.45 7.70
N THR A 97 11.59 13.60 7.18
CA THR A 97 11.77 12.18 7.55
C THR A 97 12.94 11.91 8.49
N HIS A 98 13.36 12.92 9.26
CA HIS A 98 14.39 12.80 10.30
C HIS A 98 15.70 12.18 9.78
N ASN A 99 16.16 12.64 8.62
CA ASN A 99 17.39 12.21 7.96
C ASN A 99 17.44 10.70 7.66
N LYS A 100 16.29 10.06 7.42
CA LYS A 100 16.20 8.67 6.93
C LYS A 100 15.43 8.59 5.62
N ILE A 101 15.93 7.78 4.68
CA ILE A 101 15.24 7.54 3.41
C ILE A 101 13.96 6.73 3.69
N PRO A 102 12.77 7.30 3.44
CA PRO A 102 11.49 6.77 3.91
C PRO A 102 10.85 5.77 2.94
N VAL A 103 11.59 4.78 2.45
CA VAL A 103 11.13 3.87 1.38
C VAL A 103 9.81 3.15 1.72
N SER A 104 9.63 2.69 2.97
CA SER A 104 8.37 2.09 3.42
C SER A 104 7.18 3.06 3.32
N MET A 105 7.38 4.32 3.70
CA MET A 105 6.35 5.36 3.59
C MET A 105 6.06 5.69 2.12
N ALA A 106 7.11 5.88 1.31
CA ALA A 106 6.99 6.14 -0.12
C ALA A 106 6.18 5.03 -0.81
N SER A 107 6.48 3.75 -0.54
CA SER A 107 5.75 2.62 -1.13
C SER A 107 4.26 2.59 -0.73
N LYS A 108 3.92 2.96 0.51
CA LYS A 108 2.52 3.01 0.97
C LYS A 108 1.75 4.16 0.30
N ILE A 109 2.39 5.31 0.15
CA ILE A 109 1.78 6.46 -0.51
C ILE A 109 1.56 6.15 -2.01
N LEU A 110 2.59 5.66 -2.71
CA LEU A 110 2.45 5.33 -4.14
C LEU A 110 1.52 4.15 -4.40
N PHE A 111 1.31 3.25 -3.42
CA PHE A 111 0.26 2.24 -3.50
C PHE A 111 -1.14 2.84 -3.71
N LEU A 112 -1.44 4.03 -3.17
CA LEU A 112 -2.72 4.69 -3.44
C LEU A 112 -2.87 5.10 -4.92
N ASN A 113 -1.75 5.40 -5.58
CA ASN A 113 -1.70 5.76 -6.99
C ASN A 113 -1.81 4.53 -7.90
N ASP A 114 -1.02 3.49 -7.61
CA ASP A 114 -0.93 2.27 -8.41
C ASP A 114 -1.04 1.01 -7.52
N PRO A 115 -2.26 0.68 -7.07
CA PRO A 115 -2.49 -0.44 -6.16
C PRO A 115 -2.36 -1.82 -6.82
N TYR A 116 -2.30 -1.88 -8.15
CA TYR A 116 -2.20 -3.13 -8.90
C TYR A 116 -0.75 -3.52 -9.23
N ASN A 117 0.21 -2.57 -9.19
CA ASN A 117 1.63 -2.87 -9.35
C ASN A 117 2.46 -2.71 -8.07
N ILE A 118 2.05 -1.85 -7.15
CA ILE A 118 2.81 -1.57 -5.91
C ILE A 118 2.23 -2.38 -4.76
N ILE A 119 3.04 -3.24 -4.15
CA ILE A 119 2.75 -3.81 -2.83
C ILE A 119 3.59 -3.02 -1.82
N PRO A 120 2.97 -2.38 -0.81
CA PRO A 120 3.70 -1.65 0.21
C PRO A 120 4.84 -2.46 0.83
N MET A 121 6.01 -1.84 0.93
CA MET A 121 7.14 -2.42 1.65
C MET A 121 7.03 -2.06 3.12
N ASP A 122 7.12 -3.06 4.00
CA ASP A 122 7.27 -2.88 5.43
C ASP A 122 8.26 -3.87 6.04
N ARG A 123 8.47 -3.78 7.35
CA ARG A 123 9.39 -4.66 8.08
C ARG A 123 9.03 -6.14 7.95
N LEU A 124 7.74 -6.47 8.00
CA LEU A 124 7.27 -7.86 8.03
C LEU A 124 7.37 -8.48 6.63
N ALA A 125 6.99 -7.73 5.60
CA ALA A 125 7.19 -8.14 4.21
C ALA A 125 8.69 -8.37 3.91
N ARG A 126 9.55 -7.46 4.35
CA ARG A 126 11.01 -7.63 4.22
C ARG A 126 11.56 -8.85 4.97
N LEU A 127 11.05 -9.16 6.16
CA LEU A 127 11.42 -10.37 6.90
C LEU A 127 11.00 -11.64 6.16
N THR A 128 9.82 -11.64 5.53
CA THR A 128 9.38 -12.76 4.69
C THR A 128 10.32 -12.97 3.52
N LEU A 129 10.68 -11.89 2.84
CA LEU A 129 11.56 -11.88 1.66
C LEU A 129 13.06 -11.96 2.00
N ASN A 130 13.43 -12.10 3.27
CA ASN A 130 14.82 -12.12 3.75
C ASN A 130 15.65 -10.90 3.30
N GLN A 131 15.02 -9.73 3.15
CA GLN A 131 15.66 -8.52 2.65
C GLN A 131 16.19 -7.61 3.78
N LYS A 132 17.49 -7.33 3.74
CA LYS A 132 18.17 -6.47 4.72
C LYS A 132 18.27 -5.01 4.26
N GLU A 133 18.28 -4.77 2.96
CA GLU A 133 18.41 -3.44 2.37
C GLU A 133 17.09 -2.65 2.47
N ASN A 134 17.19 -1.34 2.65
CA ASN A 134 16.04 -0.43 2.59
C ASN A 134 15.89 0.14 1.17
N ASN A 135 15.58 -0.73 0.21
CA ASN A 135 15.47 -0.41 -1.20
C ASN A 135 14.29 -1.17 -1.83
N TYR A 136 13.43 -0.44 -2.54
CA TYR A 136 12.21 -0.99 -3.13
C TYR A 136 12.48 -1.76 -4.41
N SER A 137 13.47 -1.37 -5.22
CA SER A 137 13.85 -2.11 -6.43
C SER A 137 14.29 -3.55 -6.11
N THR A 138 15.08 -3.75 -5.05
CA THR A 138 15.44 -5.08 -4.52
C THR A 138 14.21 -5.81 -3.97
N TYR A 139 13.33 -5.08 -3.26
CA TYR A 139 12.06 -5.62 -2.76
C TYR A 139 11.18 -6.15 -3.87
N GLN A 140 11.05 -5.41 -4.96
CA GLN A 140 10.25 -5.80 -6.11
C GLN A 140 10.80 -7.08 -6.76
N LYS A 141 12.13 -7.21 -6.90
CA LYS A 141 12.75 -8.44 -7.42
C LYS A 141 12.44 -9.66 -6.54
N ASN A 142 12.66 -9.53 -5.23
CA ASN A 142 12.37 -10.61 -4.28
C ASN A 142 10.88 -10.96 -4.22
N LEU A 143 10.02 -9.95 -4.34
CA LEU A 143 8.57 -10.12 -4.38
C LEU A 143 8.13 -10.89 -5.62
N GLN A 144 8.73 -10.68 -6.80
CA GLN A 144 8.39 -11.46 -7.99
C GLN A 144 8.72 -12.94 -7.81
N GLN A 145 9.89 -13.24 -7.23
CA GLN A 145 10.26 -14.62 -6.89
C GLN A 145 9.27 -15.23 -5.90
N PHE A 146 8.90 -14.50 -4.85
CA PHE A 146 7.90 -14.95 -3.88
C PHE A 146 6.53 -15.24 -4.52
N LYS A 147 6.05 -14.36 -5.42
CA LYS A 147 4.80 -14.56 -6.17
C LYS A 147 4.83 -15.85 -7.00
N PHE A 148 5.97 -16.12 -7.64
CA PHE A 148 6.16 -17.34 -8.42
C PHE A 148 6.09 -18.58 -7.53
N GLU A 149 6.85 -18.60 -6.43
CA GLU A 149 6.89 -19.72 -5.48
C GLU A 149 5.54 -19.98 -4.80
N LYS A 150 4.76 -18.92 -4.54
CA LYS A 150 3.49 -18.98 -3.82
C LYS A 150 2.25 -18.97 -4.71
N LYS A 151 2.41 -19.05 -6.04
CA LYS A 151 1.31 -18.91 -7.01
C LYS A 151 0.09 -19.77 -6.66
N GLN A 152 0.29 -21.07 -6.42
CA GLN A 152 -0.81 -21.99 -6.10
C GLN A 152 -1.52 -21.62 -4.79
N GLU A 153 -0.77 -21.19 -3.77
CA GLU A 153 -1.33 -20.76 -2.49
C GLU A 153 -2.18 -19.49 -2.66
N ILE A 154 -1.68 -18.51 -3.42
CA ILE A 154 -2.38 -17.26 -3.73
C ILE A 154 -3.68 -17.54 -4.49
N THR A 155 -3.62 -18.34 -5.55
CA THR A 155 -4.81 -18.73 -6.35
C THR A 155 -5.87 -19.37 -5.46
N LYS A 156 -5.48 -20.35 -4.62
CA LYS A 156 -6.40 -21.02 -3.71
C LYS A 156 -7.03 -20.07 -2.69
N CYS A 157 -6.28 -19.09 -2.19
CA CYS A 157 -6.84 -18.07 -1.29
C CYS A 157 -7.94 -17.30 -1.99
N LEU A 158 -7.64 -16.76 -3.17
CA LEU A 158 -8.55 -15.93 -3.96
C LEU A 158 -9.83 -16.70 -4.33
N GLU A 159 -9.74 -17.96 -4.74
CA GLU A 159 -10.90 -18.80 -5.07
C GLU A 159 -11.88 -18.92 -3.90
N ILE A 160 -11.36 -19.12 -2.68
CA ILE A 160 -12.19 -19.32 -1.48
C ILE A 160 -12.96 -18.05 -1.10
N ILE A 161 -12.32 -16.89 -1.23
CA ILE A 161 -12.90 -15.61 -0.83
C ILE A 161 -13.53 -14.83 -1.99
N MET A 162 -13.51 -15.37 -3.20
CA MET A 162 -14.03 -14.71 -4.41
C MET A 162 -15.46 -14.17 -4.24
N PRO A 163 -16.42 -14.90 -3.63
CA PRO A 163 -17.77 -14.36 -3.42
C PRO A 163 -17.79 -13.10 -2.54
N LEU A 164 -16.91 -13.05 -1.52
CA LEU A 164 -16.79 -11.89 -0.62
C LEU A 164 -16.08 -10.73 -1.31
N ILE A 165 -15.01 -11.01 -2.08
CA ILE A 165 -14.33 -10.01 -2.91
C ILE A 165 -15.34 -9.33 -3.84
N LYS A 166 -16.14 -10.11 -4.57
CA LYS A 166 -17.17 -9.57 -5.49
C LYS A 166 -18.17 -8.67 -4.77
N LYS A 167 -18.64 -9.09 -3.59
CA LYS A 167 -19.57 -8.27 -2.79
C LYS A 167 -18.97 -6.93 -2.40
N ILE A 168 -17.70 -6.90 -1.98
CA ILE A 168 -17.00 -5.66 -1.63
C ILE A 168 -16.76 -4.82 -2.89
N ASN A 169 -16.24 -5.42 -3.97
CA ASN A 169 -15.90 -4.76 -5.23
C ASN A 169 -17.09 -4.01 -5.87
N ASN A 170 -18.32 -4.51 -5.70
CA ASN A 170 -19.53 -3.85 -6.20
C ASN A 170 -19.72 -2.42 -5.68
N SER A 171 -19.18 -2.09 -4.50
CA SER A 171 -19.21 -0.74 -3.92
C SER A 171 -18.12 0.20 -4.45
N TYR A 172 -17.17 -0.31 -5.25
CA TYR A 172 -15.98 0.41 -5.72
C TYR A 172 -15.83 0.36 -7.24
N GLY A 173 -16.93 0.31 -8.00
CA GLY A 173 -16.92 0.13 -9.46
C GLY A 173 -16.19 1.21 -10.27
N GLU A 174 -15.87 2.36 -9.65
CA GLU A 174 -15.04 3.41 -10.25
C GLU A 174 -13.54 3.05 -10.31
N LEU A 175 -13.10 2.09 -9.49
CA LEU A 175 -11.71 1.67 -9.45
C LEU A 175 -11.41 0.64 -10.55
N PRO A 176 -10.38 0.85 -11.38
CA PRO A 176 -9.99 -0.13 -12.39
C PRO A 176 -9.25 -1.31 -11.75
N TYR A 177 -9.30 -2.45 -12.43
CA TYR A 177 -8.51 -3.65 -12.10
C TYR A 177 -8.70 -4.19 -10.67
N LEU A 178 -9.91 -4.12 -10.11
CA LEU A 178 -10.21 -4.59 -8.75
C LEU A 178 -9.71 -6.02 -8.46
N ASP A 179 -9.79 -6.93 -9.44
CA ASP A 179 -9.27 -8.30 -9.28
C ASP A 179 -7.75 -8.34 -9.05
N LYS A 180 -7.00 -7.49 -9.76
CA LYS A 180 -5.55 -7.36 -9.54
C LYS A 180 -5.24 -6.74 -8.20
N ILE A 181 -6.03 -5.74 -7.78
CA ILE A 181 -5.88 -5.13 -6.45
C ILE A 181 -6.09 -6.21 -5.38
N ALA A 182 -7.17 -6.98 -5.47
CA ALA A 182 -7.43 -8.09 -4.54
C ALA A 182 -6.27 -9.10 -4.48
N GLU A 183 -5.72 -9.49 -5.63
CA GLU A 183 -4.53 -10.35 -5.70
C GLU A 183 -3.34 -9.73 -4.97
N GLN A 184 -2.98 -8.47 -5.25
CA GLN A 184 -1.87 -7.79 -4.58
C GLN A 184 -2.10 -7.68 -3.07
N ARG A 185 -3.33 -7.42 -2.64
CA ARG A 185 -3.67 -7.33 -1.20
C ARG A 185 -3.61 -8.68 -0.51
N ILE A 186 -4.00 -9.78 -1.16
CA ILE A 186 -3.78 -11.12 -0.59
C ILE A 186 -2.29 -11.41 -0.42
N ILE A 187 -1.48 -11.09 -1.44
CA ILE A 187 -0.03 -11.28 -1.37
C ILE A 187 0.56 -10.47 -0.21
N ASP A 188 0.15 -9.20 -0.04
CA ASP A 188 0.50 -8.36 1.10
C ASP A 188 0.19 -9.03 2.45
N LYS A 189 -1.00 -9.64 2.61
CA LYS A 189 -1.37 -10.31 3.86
C LYS A 189 -0.60 -11.60 4.10
N ILE A 190 -0.27 -12.36 3.06
CA ILE A 190 0.59 -13.55 3.19
C ILE A 190 2.00 -13.13 3.62
N LEU A 191 2.56 -12.08 3.01
CA LEU A 191 3.86 -11.51 3.40
C LEU A 191 3.84 -11.05 4.86
N TRP A 192 2.78 -10.37 5.28
CA TRP A 192 2.62 -9.89 6.65
C TRP A 192 2.60 -11.04 7.66
N VAL A 193 1.70 -12.01 7.47
CA VAL A 193 1.54 -13.13 8.41
C VAL A 193 2.79 -14.00 8.49
N THR A 194 3.44 -14.27 7.34
CA THR A 194 4.70 -15.02 7.29
C THR A 194 5.83 -14.27 7.99
N GLY A 195 5.87 -12.93 7.86
CA GLY A 195 6.90 -12.13 8.51
C GLY A 195 6.72 -12.08 10.01
N LYS A 196 5.45 -12.06 10.46
CA LYS A 196 5.08 -12.08 11.87
C LYS A 196 5.44 -13.42 12.55
N SER A 197 5.36 -14.55 11.85
CA SER A 197 5.73 -15.86 12.43
C SER A 197 7.24 -16.10 12.52
N LYS A 198 8.05 -15.24 11.89
CA LYS A 198 9.53 -15.26 11.99
C LYS A 198 10.08 -14.35 13.10
N LEU A 199 9.21 -13.59 13.79
CA LEU A 199 9.57 -12.74 14.93
C LEU A 199 9.50 -13.54 16.23
#